data_AF-D6A027-F1
#
_entry.id   AF-D6A027-F1
#
_cell.length_a   1.000
_cell.length_b   1.000
_cell.length_c   1.000
_cell.angle_alpha   90.00
_cell.angle_beta   90.00
_cell.angle_gamma   90.00
#
_symmetry.space_group_name_H-M   'P 1'
#
loop_
_entity.id
_entity.type
_entity.pdbx_description
1 polymer ?
#
loop_
_entity_poly.entity_id
_entity_poly.type
_entity_poly.pdbx_seq_one_letter_code
_entity_poly.pdbx_strand_id
1 'polypeptide(L)'
;MLTMRTGLLRALGAATCAYGAAAAYRPGLLARPLGLVDSHGPVGPYHALAVRPMAWRDAATGLAMLVAPKGPALATVTAVRIVSDVGDALLFGAALPGRFRRAGAATSALGWAALGVAGLIGSGRATEGRSNGRHGPR
;
A
#
# COMPACT_ATOMS: atom_id res chain seq x y z
N MET A 1 -21.05 3.08 11.92
CA MET A 1 -19.75 3.64 11.47
C MET A 1 -18.78 2.50 11.25
N LEU A 2 -18.19 2.38 10.05
CA LEU A 2 -17.11 1.42 9.80
C LEU A 2 -15.90 1.79 10.68
N THR A 3 -15.44 0.88 11.52
CA THR A 3 -14.35 1.15 12.48
C THR A 3 -12.99 0.94 11.81
N MET A 4 -12.43 2.00 11.26
CA MET A 4 -11.10 2.00 10.63
C MET A 4 -10.00 1.44 11.56
N ARG A 5 -9.18 0.51 11.04
CA ARG A 5 -8.02 -0.06 11.72
C ARG A 5 -6.81 0.85 11.59
N THR A 6 -6.79 1.95 12.35
CA THR A 6 -5.74 2.98 12.28
C THR A 6 -4.33 2.43 12.43
N GLY A 7 -4.09 1.45 13.31
CA GLY A 7 -2.77 0.84 13.49
C GLY A 7 -2.27 0.14 12.22
N LEU A 8 -3.13 -0.61 11.54
CA LEU A 8 -2.80 -1.27 10.27
C LEU A 8 -2.46 -0.24 9.18
N LEU A 9 -3.26 0.83 9.07
CA LEU A 9 -3.03 1.87 8.07
C LEU A 9 -1.75 2.68 8.32
N ARG A 10 -1.39 2.91 9.59
CA ARG A 10 -0.10 3.51 9.94
C ARG A 10 1.07 2.59 9.64
N ALA A 11 0.96 1.29 9.94
CA ALA A 11 1.98 0.32 9.59
C ALA A 11 2.18 0.22 8.07
N LEU A 12 1.07 0.20 7.32
CA LEU A 12 1.07 0.24 5.86
C LEU A 12 1.75 1.52 5.33
N GLY A 13 1.41 2.67 5.91
CA GLY A 13 2.04 3.96 5.62
C GLY A 13 3.53 3.99 5.90
N ALA A 14 3.97 3.49 7.06
CA ALA A 14 5.39 3.39 7.42
C ALA A 14 6.17 2.48 6.46
N ALA A 15 5.63 1.30 6.14
CA ALA A 15 6.26 0.38 5.20
C ALA A 15 6.37 0.99 3.80
N THR A 16 5.31 1.65 3.32
CA THR A 16 5.29 2.36 2.03
C THR A 16 6.30 3.51 2.03
N CYS A 17 6.38 4.28 3.12
CA CYS A 17 7.31 5.38 3.28
C CYS A 17 8.76 4.91 3.17
N ALA A 18 9.11 3.88 3.95
CA ALA A 18 10.45 3.31 3.98
C ALA A 18 10.84 2.70 2.64
N TYR A 19 9.92 1.94 2.01
CA TYR A 19 10.18 1.33 0.71
C TYR A 19 10.32 2.38 -0.40
N GLY A 20 9.44 3.37 -0.45
CA GLY A 20 9.50 4.47 -1.42
C GLY A 20 10.81 5.27 -1.30
N ALA A 21 11.21 5.63 -0.07
CA ALA A 21 12.48 6.31 0.15
C ALA A 21 13.67 5.43 -0.31
N ALA A 22 13.69 4.15 0.08
CA ALA A 22 14.72 3.22 -0.35
C ALA A 22 14.80 3.08 -1.87
N ALA A 23 13.66 2.96 -2.56
CA ALA A 23 13.58 2.87 -4.01
C ALA A 23 13.97 4.18 -4.72
N ALA A 24 13.74 5.34 -4.11
CA ALA A 24 14.21 6.61 -4.66
C ALA A 24 15.75 6.70 -4.64
N TYR A 25 16.39 6.29 -3.53
CA TYR A 25 17.85 6.26 -3.44
C TYR A 25 18.47 5.12 -4.26
N ARG A 26 17.79 3.97 -4.33
CA ARG A 26 18.22 2.78 -5.06
C ARG A 26 17.11 2.33 -6.05
N PRO A 27 17.00 2.97 -7.23
CA PRO A 27 15.95 2.68 -8.21
C PRO A 27 15.83 1.21 -8.63
N GLY A 28 16.93 0.46 -8.54
CA GLY A 28 16.96 -0.97 -8.84
C GLY A 28 16.04 -1.82 -7.94
N LEU A 29 15.70 -1.34 -6.73
CA LEU A 29 14.77 -2.03 -5.83
C LEU A 29 13.37 -2.15 -6.44
N LEU A 30 12.94 -1.16 -7.22
CA LEU A 30 11.66 -1.16 -7.92
C LEU A 30 11.79 -1.63 -9.37
N ALA A 31 12.83 -1.17 -10.08
CA ALA A 31 12.98 -1.44 -11.51
C ALA A 31 13.28 -2.92 -11.83
N ARG A 32 14.08 -3.60 -11.01
CA ARG A 32 14.51 -4.99 -11.29
C ARG A 32 13.39 -6.01 -11.14
N PRO A 33 12.57 -6.01 -10.05
CA PRO A 33 11.46 -6.94 -9.93
C PRO A 33 10.43 -6.80 -11.07
N LEU A 34 10.26 -5.59 -11.59
CA LEU A 34 9.40 -5.31 -12.74
C LEU A 34 10.05 -5.70 -14.08
N GLY A 35 11.36 -5.99 -14.10
CA GLY A 35 12.09 -6.33 -15.31
C GLY A 35 12.26 -5.14 -16.26
N LEU A 36 12.25 -3.92 -15.73
CA LEU A 36 12.50 -2.69 -16.49
C LEU A 36 13.99 -2.47 -16.78
N VAL A 37 14.85 -3.20 -16.08
CA VAL A 37 16.30 -3.19 -16.22
C VAL A 37 16.84 -4.60 -16.05
N ASP A 38 18.07 -4.82 -16.50
CA ASP A 38 18.77 -6.09 -16.27
C ASP A 38 18.94 -6.37 -14.77
N SER A 39 18.83 -7.65 -14.40
CA SER A 39 18.92 -8.10 -13.00
C SER A 39 20.26 -7.79 -12.35
N HIS A 40 21.34 -7.76 -13.14
CA HIS A 40 22.71 -7.51 -12.67
C HIS A 40 23.33 -6.22 -13.21
N GLY A 41 22.67 -5.53 -14.15
CA GLY A 41 23.15 -4.29 -14.75
C GLY A 41 22.92 -3.05 -13.87
N PRO A 42 23.65 -1.95 -14.12
CA PRO A 42 23.35 -0.65 -13.54
C PRO A 42 22.01 -0.12 -14.06
N VAL A 43 21.28 0.62 -13.22
CA VAL A 43 20.06 1.31 -13.67
C VAL A 43 20.47 2.51 -14.51
N GLY A 44 20.11 2.51 -15.80
CA GLY A 44 20.41 3.63 -16.69
C GLY A 44 19.78 4.96 -16.23
N PRO A 45 20.34 6.11 -16.60
CA PRO A 45 19.94 7.41 -16.07
C PRO A 45 18.47 7.75 -16.35
N TYR A 46 17.94 7.41 -17.53
CA TYR A 46 16.54 7.65 -17.87
C TYR A 46 15.56 6.79 -17.08
N HIS A 47 15.91 5.53 -16.80
CA HIS A 47 15.10 4.66 -15.94
C HIS A 47 15.10 5.17 -14.50
N ALA A 48 16.27 5.59 -13.99
CA ALA A 48 16.37 6.21 -12.68
C ALA A 48 15.54 7.50 -12.61
N LEU A 49 15.57 8.33 -13.65
CA LEU A 49 14.79 9.57 -13.72
C LEU A 49 13.28 9.32 -13.72
N ALA A 50 12.81 8.25 -14.37
CA ALA A 50 11.39 7.88 -14.37
C ALA A 50 10.93 7.23 -13.05
N VAL A 51 11.76 6.39 -12.44
CA VAL A 51 11.42 5.63 -11.22
C VAL A 51 11.46 6.51 -9.97
N ARG A 52 12.44 7.42 -9.86
CA ARG A 52 12.65 8.23 -8.65
C ARG A 52 11.44 9.07 -8.24
N PRO A 53 10.77 9.83 -9.13
CA PRO A 53 9.59 10.61 -8.77
C PRO A 53 8.45 9.73 -8.27
N MET A 54 8.22 8.58 -8.89
CA MET A 54 7.22 7.60 -8.47
C MET A 54 7.52 7.08 -7.05
N ALA A 55 8.77 6.71 -6.80
CA ALA A 55 9.22 6.25 -5.49
C ALA A 55 9.10 7.34 -4.41
N TRP A 56 9.41 8.60 -4.73
CA TRP A 56 9.20 9.74 -3.83
C TRP A 56 7.73 10.02 -3.55
N ARG A 57 6.85 9.91 -4.56
CA ARG A 57 5.39 10.03 -4.38
C ARG A 57 4.87 8.96 -3.42
N ASP A 58 5.32 7.71 -3.57
CA ASP A 58 4.95 6.62 -2.68
C ASP A 58 5.48 6.90 -1.26
N ALA A 59 6.72 7.39 -1.14
CA ALA A 59 7.29 7.77 0.15
C ALA A 59 6.47 8.86 0.87
N ALA A 60 6.09 9.91 0.14
CA ALA A 60 5.29 11.01 0.64
C ALA A 60 3.86 10.58 1.01
N THR A 61 3.22 9.75 0.18
CA THR A 61 1.89 9.19 0.45
C THR A 61 1.91 8.30 1.70
N GLY A 62 2.94 7.45 1.85
CA GLY A 62 3.14 6.63 3.03
C GLY A 62 3.39 7.46 4.30
N LEU A 63 4.18 8.52 4.20
CA LEU A 63 4.40 9.45 5.32
C LEU A 63 3.10 10.14 5.73
N ALA A 64 2.30 10.60 4.76
CA ALA A 64 1.00 11.20 5.01
C ALA A 64 0.04 10.21 5.71
N MET A 65 0.02 8.93 5.30
CA MET A 65 -0.73 7.88 6.01
C MET A 65 -0.22 7.67 7.45
N LEU A 66 1.09 7.78 7.67
CA LEU A 66 1.68 7.58 8.99
C LEU A 66 1.28 8.69 9.98
N VAL A 67 1.26 9.95 9.52
CA VAL A 67 1.08 11.13 10.39
C VAL A 67 -0.34 11.71 10.39
N ALA A 68 -1.18 11.37 9.41
CA ALA A 68 -2.53 11.92 9.32
C ALA A 68 -3.37 11.59 10.57
N PRO A 69 -4.24 12.54 11.01
CA PRO A 69 -5.14 12.29 12.12
C PRO A 69 -6.17 11.20 11.74
N LYS A 70 -6.57 10.41 12.73
CA LYS A 70 -7.61 9.39 12.57
C LYS A 70 -8.90 10.06 12.10
N GLY A 71 -9.53 9.50 11.05
CA GLY A 71 -10.77 10.03 10.49
C GLY A 71 -10.64 10.29 8.99
N PRO A 72 -11.37 11.29 8.46
CA PRO A 72 -11.42 11.55 7.02
C PRO A 72 -10.06 11.78 6.37
N ALA A 73 -9.14 12.51 7.01
CA ALA A 73 -7.81 12.78 6.46
C ALA A 73 -7.04 11.47 6.18
N LEU A 74 -6.95 10.58 7.17
CA LEU A 74 -6.29 9.28 7.00
C LEU A 74 -7.04 8.40 5.99
N ALA A 75 -8.38 8.48 5.94
CA ALA A 75 -9.18 7.72 4.98
C ALA A 75 -8.92 8.17 3.54
N THR A 76 -8.87 9.48 3.29
CA THR A 76 -8.61 10.06 1.98
C THR A 76 -7.23 9.68 1.46
N VAL A 77 -6.17 9.85 2.26
CA VAL A 77 -4.82 9.48 1.82
C VAL A 77 -4.71 7.97 1.58
N THR A 78 -5.38 7.15 2.38
CA THR A 78 -5.45 5.70 2.14
C THR A 78 -6.19 5.38 0.84
N ALA A 79 -7.27 6.07 0.53
CA ALA A 79 -8.00 5.89 -0.74
C ALA A 79 -7.12 6.27 -1.94
N VAL A 80 -6.38 7.38 -1.88
CA VAL A 80 -5.41 7.76 -2.91
C VAL A 80 -4.36 6.66 -3.11
N ARG A 81 -3.86 6.07 -2.01
CA ARG A 81 -2.91 4.94 -2.09
C ARG A 81 -3.52 3.72 -2.77
N ILE A 82 -4.73 3.33 -2.38
CA ILE A 82 -5.46 2.20 -3.00
C ILE A 82 -5.63 2.42 -4.51
N VAL A 83 -6.07 3.62 -4.92
CA VAL A 83 -6.23 3.95 -6.35
C VAL A 83 -4.89 3.90 -7.09
N SER A 84 -3.82 4.38 -6.45
CA SER A 84 -2.47 4.31 -7.03
C SER A 84 -2.02 2.86 -7.25
N ASP A 85 -2.23 1.99 -6.25
CA ASP A 85 -1.88 0.57 -6.34
C ASP A 85 -2.71 -0.16 -7.41
N VAL A 86 -3.99 0.16 -7.55
CA VAL A 86 -4.84 -0.37 -8.64
C VAL A 86 -4.33 0.12 -10.00
N GLY A 87 -3.95 1.39 -10.11
CA GLY A 87 -3.35 1.96 -11.32
C GLY A 87 -2.06 1.24 -11.72
N ASP A 88 -1.18 0.99 -10.75
CA ASP A 88 0.06 0.24 -10.95
C ASP A 88 -0.22 -1.21 -11.38
N ALA A 89 -1.22 -1.87 -10.77
CA ALA A 89 -1.63 -3.21 -11.17
C ALA A 89 -2.11 -3.29 -12.61
N LEU A 90 -2.93 -2.32 -13.05
CA LEU A 90 -3.43 -2.23 -14.42
C LEU A 90 -2.29 -1.94 -15.41
N LEU A 91 -1.46 -0.94 -15.10
CA LEU A 91 -0.36 -0.52 -15.97
C LEU A 91 0.68 -1.64 -16.11
N PHE A 92 1.19 -2.17 -14.99
CA PHE A 92 2.22 -3.20 -15.02
C PHE A 92 1.67 -4.56 -15.49
N GLY A 93 0.42 -4.87 -15.15
CA GLY A 93 -0.27 -6.06 -15.63
C GLY A 93 -0.44 -6.09 -17.15
N ALA A 94 -0.57 -4.93 -17.80
CA ALA A 94 -0.69 -4.81 -19.25
C ALA A 94 0.67 -4.65 -19.96
N ALA A 95 1.56 -3.83 -19.41
CA ALA A 95 2.73 -3.32 -20.14
C ALA A 95 4.02 -4.13 -19.93
N LEU A 96 4.17 -4.87 -18.83
CA LEU A 96 5.46 -5.54 -18.54
C LEU A 96 5.78 -6.69 -19.51
N PRO A 97 7.07 -6.97 -19.76
CA PRO A 97 7.47 -8.10 -20.58
C PRO A 97 7.28 -9.43 -19.82
N GLY A 98 6.54 -10.36 -20.42
CA GLY A 98 6.36 -11.72 -19.91
C GLY A 98 5.23 -11.89 -18.88
N ARG A 99 4.49 -13.00 -19.03
CA ARG A 99 3.30 -13.31 -18.23
C ARG A 99 3.52 -13.35 -16.71
N PHE A 100 4.67 -13.88 -16.28
CA PHE A 100 4.97 -14.02 -14.85
C PHE A 100 5.25 -12.68 -14.19
N ARG A 101 5.94 -11.76 -14.87
CA ARG A 101 6.21 -10.41 -14.35
C ARG A 101 4.94 -9.57 -14.28
N ARG A 102 4.10 -9.65 -15.32
CA ARG A 102 2.75 -9.04 -15.32
C ARG A 102 1.92 -9.50 -14.13
N ALA A 103 1.80 -10.82 -13.96
CA ALA A 103 1.03 -11.41 -12.87
C ALA A 103 1.61 -11.03 -11.50
N GLY A 104 2.92 -11.16 -11.31
CA GLY A 104 3.58 -10.84 -10.04
C GLY A 104 3.48 -9.36 -9.65
N ALA A 105 3.63 -8.45 -10.61
CA ALA A 105 3.47 -7.02 -10.36
C ALA A 105 2.01 -6.68 -10.01
N ALA A 106 1.05 -7.18 -10.79
CA ALA A 106 -0.38 -6.95 -10.56
C ALA A 106 -0.85 -7.54 -9.22
N THR A 107 -0.47 -8.77 -8.88
CA THR A 107 -0.86 -9.39 -7.61
C THR A 107 -0.22 -8.69 -6.42
N SER A 108 1.04 -8.26 -6.53
CA SER A 108 1.71 -7.50 -5.47
C SER A 108 0.97 -6.18 -5.22
N ALA A 109 0.72 -5.40 -6.27
CA ALA A 109 0.05 -4.11 -6.17
C ALA A 109 -1.39 -4.26 -5.61
N LEU A 110 -2.16 -5.22 -6.11
CA LEU A 110 -3.49 -5.53 -5.57
C LEU A 110 -3.45 -6.01 -4.12
N GLY A 111 -2.37 -6.69 -3.70
CA GLY A 111 -2.16 -7.08 -2.31
C GLY A 111 -2.04 -5.87 -1.38
N TRP A 112 -1.27 -4.85 -1.76
CA TRP A 112 -1.18 -3.58 -1.01
C TRP A 112 -2.52 -2.84 -0.97
N ALA A 113 -3.22 -2.76 -2.11
CA ALA A 113 -4.55 -2.17 -2.19
C ALA A 113 -5.54 -2.87 -1.26
N ALA A 114 -5.54 -4.21 -1.24
CA ALA A 114 -6.40 -5.02 -0.38
C ALA A 114 -6.12 -4.78 1.12
N LEU A 115 -4.86 -4.61 1.53
CA LEU A 115 -4.51 -4.23 2.90
C LEU A 115 -5.05 -2.84 3.27
N GLY A 116 -4.97 -1.88 2.35
CA GLY A 116 -5.57 -0.56 2.51
C GLY A 116 -7.08 -0.64 2.72
N VAL A 117 -7.77 -1.39 1.86
CA VAL A 117 -9.22 -1.64 1.96
C VAL A 117 -9.57 -2.31 3.29
N ALA A 118 -8.84 -3.36 3.68
CA ALA A 118 -9.05 -4.04 4.96
C ALA A 118 -8.84 -3.10 6.16
N GLY A 119 -7.89 -2.17 6.05
CA GLY A 119 -7.66 -1.12 7.04
C GLY A 119 -8.79 -0.11 7.14
N LEU A 120 -9.43 0.24 6.01
CA LEU A 120 -10.59 1.14 5.96
C LEU A 120 -11.88 0.51 6.49
N ILE A 121 -12.16 -0.73 6.09
CA ILE A 121 -13.44 -1.38 6.40
C ILE A 121 -13.53 -1.75 7.88
N GLY A 122 -12.45 -2.27 8.48
CA GLY A 122 -12.46 -2.70 9.87
C GLY A 122 -13.42 -3.87 10.19
N SER A 123 -13.07 -4.68 11.17
CA SER A 123 -13.92 -5.82 11.57
C SER A 123 -15.09 -5.33 12.41
N GLY A 124 -16.21 -5.00 11.75
CA GLY A 124 -17.49 -4.89 12.43
C GLY A 124 -18.07 -6.27 12.76
N ARG A 125 -17.43 -7.05 13.65
CA ARG A 125 -17.99 -8.25 14.32
C ARG A 125 -17.14 -8.61 15.55
N ALA A 126 -17.41 -8.00 16.70
CA ALA A 126 -17.20 -8.57 18.04
C ALA A 126 -17.45 -7.49 19.11
N THR A 127 -18.70 -7.33 19.54
CA THR A 127 -19.14 -7.03 20.92
C THR A 127 -20.61 -6.59 20.90
N GLU A 128 -21.50 -7.52 20.56
CA GLU A 128 -22.91 -7.41 20.92
C GLU A 128 -23.36 -8.84 21.24
N GLY A 129 -23.31 -9.21 22.52
CA GLY A 129 -23.52 -10.60 22.94
C GLY A 129 -23.05 -10.96 24.34
N ARG A 130 -22.51 -10.04 25.14
CA ARG A 130 -22.19 -10.31 26.55
C ARG A 130 -22.65 -9.21 27.50
N SER A 131 -23.93 -8.85 27.39
CA SER A 131 -24.66 -8.20 28.48
C SER A 131 -26.12 -8.66 28.45
N ASN A 132 -26.36 -9.93 28.78
CA ASN A 132 -27.69 -10.32 29.24
C ASN A 132 -27.57 -11.30 30.42
N GLY A 133 -28.12 -10.89 31.56
CA GLY A 133 -28.65 -11.81 32.56
C GLY A 133 -27.68 -12.48 33.54
N ARG A 134 -26.95 -11.72 34.36
CA ARG A 134 -26.74 -12.15 35.76
C ARG A 134 -27.62 -11.30 36.65
N HIS A 135 -28.87 -11.69 36.76
CA HIS A 135 -29.75 -11.30 37.85
C HIS A 135 -29.63 -12.37 38.94
N GLY A 136 -29.30 -11.94 40.15
CA GLY A 136 -29.38 -12.74 41.37
C GLY A 136 -28.40 -12.23 42.44
N PRO A 137 -28.70 -12.39 43.75
CA PRO A 137 -29.73 -13.26 44.32
C PRO A 137 -30.73 -12.58 45.27
N ARG A 138 -31.91 -13.21 45.33
CA ARG A 138 -32.84 -13.45 46.47
C ARG A 138 -32.99 -12.39 47.55
#